data_AF-A0ABD4DZS2-F1
#
_entry.id   AF-A0ABD4DZS2-F1
#
_cell.length_a   1.000
_cell.length_b   1.000
_cell.length_c   1.000
_cell.angle_alpha   90.00
_cell.angle_beta   90.00
_cell.angle_gamma   90.00
#
_symmetry.space_group_name_H-M   'P 1'
#
loop_
_entity.id
_entity.type
_entity.pdbx_description
1 polymer ?
#
loop_
_entity_poly.entity_id
_entity_poly.type
_entity_poly.pdbx_seq_one_letter_code
_entity_poly.pdbx_strand_id
1 'polypeptide(L)'
;MTDDDREGRLYRISIPGLTDGASVMPRAQLCNPIGDNSEETEIRIKPGDRVWVAFEGGDPRFPVIVGFRPKNQENGIDWRRFFHANFQFNADSTFEIIANTKVHVKTQTALIEADNAHCTGNLTVDGLLTFNGGMQGKGGAGGGPAMIVSGGAAFSEDVVAAGTSVHGHGHIEQGDGARVSNPVA
;
A
#
# COMPACT_ATOMS: atom_id res chain seq x y z
N MET A 1 3.32 19.08 -25.47
CA MET A 1 3.60 19.85 -24.25
C MET A 1 5.00 19.53 -23.75
N THR A 2 5.71 20.46 -23.10
CA THR A 2 6.98 20.19 -22.39
C THR A 2 6.87 20.68 -20.93
N ASP A 3 7.60 20.04 -20.02
CA ASP A 3 7.55 20.25 -18.55
C ASP A 3 8.58 21.30 -18.09
N ASP A 4 8.75 22.37 -18.88
CA ASP A 4 9.88 23.31 -18.72
C ASP A 4 9.83 24.12 -17.42
N ASP A 5 8.68 24.16 -16.74
CA ASP A 5 8.48 24.85 -15.46
C ASP A 5 7.38 24.18 -14.63
N ARG A 6 7.71 22.96 -14.19
CA ARG A 6 6.86 22.11 -13.37
C ARG A 6 6.44 22.78 -12.07
N GLU A 7 7.36 23.47 -11.41
CA GLU A 7 7.13 24.14 -10.12
C GLU A 7 6.11 25.27 -10.26
N GLY A 8 6.29 26.15 -11.25
CA GLY A 8 5.35 27.22 -11.55
C GLY A 8 4.03 26.77 -12.19
N ARG A 9 3.87 25.47 -12.45
CA ARG A 9 2.72 24.88 -13.17
C ARG A 9 2.50 25.53 -14.54
N LEU A 10 3.61 25.89 -15.21
CA LEU A 10 3.64 26.54 -16.51
C LEU A 10 4.27 25.62 -17.55
N TYR A 11 3.52 25.37 -18.61
CA TYR A 11 3.90 24.36 -19.57
C TYR A 11 3.80 24.87 -20.99
N ARG A 12 4.75 24.49 -21.83
CA ARG A 12 4.69 24.85 -23.26
C ARG A 12 3.69 23.95 -23.95
N ILE A 13 2.73 24.51 -24.69
CA ILE A 13 1.71 23.73 -25.40
C ILE A 13 1.80 23.94 -26.91
N SER A 14 1.46 22.90 -27.68
CA SER A 14 1.29 23.00 -29.12
C SER A 14 -0.19 22.87 -29.45
N ILE A 15 -0.70 23.80 -30.25
CA ILE A 15 -2.07 23.85 -30.74
C ILE A 15 -2.00 23.75 -32.26
N PRO A 16 -2.33 22.58 -32.85
CA PRO A 16 -2.30 22.39 -34.30
C PRO A 16 -3.08 23.50 -35.03
N GLY A 17 -2.50 24.05 -36.09
CA GLY A 17 -3.05 25.16 -36.86
C GLY A 17 -2.79 26.55 -36.28
N LEU A 18 -2.53 26.68 -34.97
CA LEU A 18 -2.25 27.98 -34.33
C LEU A 18 -0.76 28.19 -34.03
N THR A 19 -0.06 27.12 -33.65
CA THR A 19 1.36 27.17 -33.26
C THR A 19 2.30 26.60 -34.32
N ASP A 20 1.78 26.25 -35.49
CA ASP A 20 2.57 25.61 -36.56
C ASP A 20 3.61 26.59 -37.10
N GLY A 21 4.89 26.18 -37.12
CA GLY A 21 6.01 27.03 -37.55
C GLY A 21 6.52 28.01 -36.49
N ALA A 22 5.94 28.04 -35.29
CA ALA A 22 6.45 28.88 -34.20
C ALA A 22 7.79 28.35 -33.67
N SER A 23 8.77 29.23 -33.49
CA SER A 23 10.07 28.91 -32.90
C SER A 23 9.99 28.60 -31.40
N VAL A 24 8.97 29.13 -30.72
CA VAL A 24 8.68 28.90 -29.30
C VAL A 24 7.18 28.73 -29.11
N MET A 25 6.80 27.64 -28.45
CA MET A 25 5.41 27.34 -28.10
C MET A 25 4.88 28.27 -26.99
N PRO A 26 3.60 28.64 -26.95
CA PRO A 26 3.05 29.44 -25.85
C PRO A 26 3.13 28.70 -24.50
N ARG A 27 3.28 29.45 -23.40
CA ARG A 27 3.18 28.90 -22.04
C ARG A 27 1.73 28.94 -21.61
N ALA A 28 1.23 27.81 -21.15
CA ALA A 28 -0.08 27.69 -20.54
C ALA A 28 0.04 27.43 -19.05
N GLN A 29 -0.80 28.09 -18.26
CA GLN A 29 -0.95 27.80 -16.84
C GLN A 29 -1.86 26.61 -16.63
N LEU A 30 -1.55 25.77 -15.65
CA LEU A 30 -2.46 24.72 -15.21
C LEU A 30 -3.63 25.32 -14.41
N CYS A 31 -4.86 25.00 -14.82
CA CYS A 31 -6.02 25.16 -13.95
C CYS A 31 -6.06 23.99 -12.97
N ASN A 32 -5.69 24.25 -11.72
CA ASN A 32 -5.87 23.30 -10.63
C ASN A 32 -7.37 23.03 -10.40
N PRO A 33 -7.82 21.77 -10.42
CA PRO A 33 -9.18 21.42 -10.06
C PRO A 33 -9.52 21.84 -8.62
N ILE A 34 -10.80 22.14 -8.40
CA ILE A 34 -11.32 22.34 -7.04
C ILE A 34 -11.09 21.05 -6.25
N GLY A 35 -10.37 21.16 -5.13
CA GLY A 35 -9.95 20.04 -4.29
C GLY A 35 -8.46 19.70 -4.37
N ASP A 36 -7.74 20.22 -5.37
CA ASP A 36 -6.30 20.00 -5.56
C ASP A 36 -5.51 21.32 -5.43
N ASN A 37 -5.30 21.79 -4.19
CA ASN A 37 -4.50 23.01 -3.91
C ASN A 37 -3.07 22.81 -4.44
N SER A 38 -2.56 23.76 -5.25
CA SER A 38 -1.22 23.67 -5.86
C SER A 38 -0.07 23.70 -4.85
N GLU A 39 -0.32 24.19 -3.63
CA GLU A 39 0.67 24.21 -2.54
C GLU A 39 0.95 22.80 -1.99
N GLU A 40 -0.04 21.90 -2.01
CA GLU A 40 0.03 20.56 -1.39
C GLU A 40 -0.03 19.43 -2.43
N THR A 41 -0.69 19.67 -3.57
CA THR A 41 -0.99 18.66 -4.58
C THR A 41 -0.43 19.06 -5.95
N GLU A 42 0.22 18.09 -6.59
CA GLU A 42 0.62 18.19 -7.98
C GLU A 42 -0.23 17.25 -8.85
N ILE A 43 -0.87 17.81 -9.87
CA ILE A 43 -1.35 17.02 -11.01
C ILE A 43 -0.23 16.94 -12.02
N ARG A 44 0.39 15.76 -12.10
CA ARG A 44 1.50 15.52 -13.02
C ARG A 44 1.03 15.57 -14.47
N ILE A 45 1.71 16.39 -15.26
CA ILE A 45 1.60 16.41 -16.71
C ILE A 45 2.95 16.07 -17.33
N LYS A 46 2.95 15.19 -18.32
CA LYS A 46 4.15 14.73 -19.01
C LYS A 46 4.23 15.31 -20.43
N PRO A 47 5.45 15.41 -20.98
CA PRO A 47 5.60 15.69 -22.39
C PRO A 47 4.81 14.71 -23.26
N GLY A 48 4.08 15.24 -24.23
CA GLY A 48 3.22 14.46 -25.13
C GLY A 48 1.77 14.25 -24.64
N ASP A 49 1.44 14.62 -23.41
CA ASP A 49 0.05 14.56 -22.94
C ASP A 49 -0.86 15.48 -23.75
N ARG A 50 -2.09 15.01 -23.98
CA ARG A 50 -3.15 15.75 -24.69
C ARG A 50 -3.98 16.49 -23.66
N VAL A 51 -4.18 17.77 -23.88
CA VAL A 51 -4.91 18.64 -22.96
C VAL A 51 -5.98 19.44 -23.70
N TRP A 52 -7.02 19.82 -22.98
CA TRP A 52 -7.92 20.89 -23.38
C TRP A 52 -7.37 22.23 -22.88
N VAL A 53 -7.55 23.26 -23.69
CA VAL A 53 -7.04 24.61 -23.43
C VAL A 53 -8.19 25.60 -23.51
N ALA A 54 -8.30 26.46 -22.51
CA ALA A 54 -9.09 27.68 -22.52
C ALA A 54 -8.16 28.88 -22.63
N PHE A 55 -8.73 30.07 -22.80
CA PHE A 55 -7.97 31.32 -22.92
C PHE A 55 -8.55 32.36 -21.97
N GLU A 56 -7.71 33.03 -21.19
CA GLU A 56 -8.17 34.06 -20.26
C GLU A 56 -8.88 35.19 -21.02
N GLY A 57 -10.16 35.41 -20.73
CA GLY A 57 -10.98 36.39 -21.46
C GLY A 57 -11.08 36.14 -22.97
N GLY A 58 -10.73 34.95 -23.46
CA GLY A 58 -10.64 34.64 -24.89
C GLY A 58 -9.34 35.10 -25.57
N ASP A 59 -8.36 35.62 -24.83
CA ASP A 59 -7.09 36.08 -25.38
C ASP A 59 -6.13 34.89 -25.62
N PRO A 60 -5.79 34.56 -26.89
CA PRO A 60 -4.95 33.41 -27.22
C PRO A 60 -3.53 33.48 -26.67
N ARG A 61 -3.08 34.64 -26.19
CA ARG A 61 -1.76 34.82 -25.57
C ARG A 61 -1.67 34.26 -24.15
N PHE A 62 -2.81 34.03 -23.50
CA PHE A 62 -2.91 33.54 -22.12
C PHE A 62 -3.67 32.21 -22.07
N PRO A 63 -3.08 31.11 -22.59
CA PRO A 63 -3.73 29.81 -22.54
C PRO A 63 -3.72 29.21 -21.12
N VAL A 64 -4.79 28.48 -20.81
CA VAL A 64 -4.98 27.78 -19.54
C VAL A 64 -5.34 26.33 -19.83
N ILE A 65 -4.60 25.38 -19.25
CA ILE A 65 -4.88 23.95 -19.34
C ILE A 65 -6.02 23.61 -18.38
N VAL A 66 -7.14 23.12 -18.91
CA VAL A 66 -8.35 22.84 -18.12
C VAL A 66 -8.60 21.35 -17.87
N GLY A 67 -7.75 20.48 -18.42
CA GLY A 67 -7.81 19.04 -18.16
C GLY A 67 -7.19 18.21 -19.27
N PHE A 68 -7.10 16.90 -19.03
CA PHE A 68 -6.65 15.94 -20.04
C PHE A 68 -7.71 15.72 -21.11
N ARG A 69 -7.28 15.74 -22.38
CA ARG A 69 -8.13 15.47 -23.53
C ARG A 69 -8.10 13.98 -23.87
N PRO A 70 -9.25 13.32 -24.06
CA PRO A 70 -9.29 11.91 -24.42
C PRO A 70 -8.62 11.65 -25.77
N LYS A 71 -8.08 10.45 -25.98
CA LYS A 71 -7.47 10.03 -27.26
C LYS A 71 -8.52 9.76 -28.35
N ASN A 72 -9.81 9.74 -27.99
CA ASN A 72 -10.96 9.35 -28.82
C ASN A 72 -10.95 7.88 -29.31
N GLN A 73 -9.95 7.09 -28.92
CA GLN A 73 -9.83 5.65 -29.14
C GLN A 73 -8.86 5.08 -28.10
N GLU A 74 -8.97 3.79 -27.77
CA GLU A 74 -8.06 3.10 -26.82
C GLU A 74 -7.95 3.78 -25.44
N ASN A 75 -9.00 4.48 -25.00
CA ASN A 75 -9.04 5.02 -23.65
C ASN A 75 -9.25 3.89 -22.64
N GLY A 76 -8.79 4.07 -21.40
CA GLY A 76 -9.04 3.11 -20.32
C GLY A 76 -10.54 2.99 -20.02
N ILE A 77 -11.00 1.75 -19.82
CA ILE A 77 -12.38 1.39 -19.44
C ILE A 77 -12.31 0.76 -18.04
N ASP A 78 -13.29 0.98 -17.17
CA ASP A 78 -13.42 0.41 -15.80
C ASP A 78 -12.31 0.72 -14.80
N TRP A 79 -11.32 1.54 -15.16
CA TRP A 79 -10.16 1.85 -14.32
C TRP A 79 -9.99 3.34 -14.10
N ARG A 80 -10.01 3.77 -12.84
CA ARG A 80 -9.41 5.04 -12.42
C ARG A 80 -7.99 4.78 -11.95
N ARG A 81 -7.02 5.55 -12.48
CA ARG A 81 -5.59 5.39 -12.14
C ARG A 81 -5.01 6.74 -11.74
N PHE A 82 -4.32 6.75 -10.61
CA PHE A 82 -3.48 7.86 -10.20
C PHE A 82 -2.02 7.41 -10.34
N PHE A 83 -1.21 8.21 -11.01
CA PHE A 83 0.20 7.89 -11.22
C PHE A 83 1.06 9.10 -10.89
N HIS A 84 1.87 8.96 -9.86
CA HIS A 84 2.81 9.97 -9.41
C HIS A 84 4.10 9.31 -8.91
N ALA A 85 5.14 10.11 -8.63
CA ALA A 85 6.40 9.57 -8.11
C ALA A 85 6.22 9.19 -6.64
N ASN A 86 5.54 10.06 -5.90
CA ASN A 86 5.15 9.86 -4.51
C ASN A 86 3.64 10.10 -4.41
N PHE A 87 2.96 9.36 -3.54
CA PHE A 87 1.53 9.47 -3.32
C PHE A 87 1.23 9.27 -1.83
N GLN A 88 0.38 10.13 -1.26
CA GLN A 88 0.00 10.08 0.15
C GLN A 88 -1.51 10.29 0.28
N PHE A 89 -2.12 9.58 1.22
CA PHE A 89 -3.48 9.82 1.67
C PHE A 89 -3.43 10.13 3.17
N ASN A 90 -3.88 11.33 3.55
CA ASN A 90 -4.03 11.73 4.94
C ASN A 90 -5.52 11.93 5.22
N ALA A 91 -6.00 11.46 6.36
CA ALA A 91 -7.37 11.64 6.82
C ALA A 91 -7.35 11.92 8.32
N ASP A 92 -8.15 12.89 8.77
CA ASP A 92 -8.18 13.30 10.19
C ASP A 92 -8.77 12.22 11.12
N SER A 93 -9.62 11.34 10.57
CA SER A 93 -10.31 10.31 11.35
C SER A 93 -10.18 8.94 10.69
N THR A 94 -10.81 8.75 9.54
CA THR A 94 -11.00 7.42 8.96
C THR A 94 -10.57 7.41 7.51
N PHE A 95 -9.76 6.43 7.14
CA PHE A 95 -9.45 6.08 5.77
C PHE A 95 -9.87 4.64 5.50
N GLU A 96 -10.77 4.43 4.55
CA GLU A 96 -11.30 3.11 4.19
C GLU A 96 -10.90 2.71 2.76
N ILE A 97 -10.48 1.45 2.60
CA ILE A 97 -10.25 0.82 1.30
C ILE A 97 -11.18 -0.38 1.20
N ILE A 98 -12.25 -0.25 0.42
CA ILE A 98 -13.30 -1.27 0.28
C ILE A 98 -13.30 -1.80 -1.15
N ALA A 99 -13.12 -3.11 -1.31
CA ALA A 99 -13.21 -3.80 -2.60
C ALA A 99 -13.86 -5.18 -2.43
N ASN A 100 -14.78 -5.55 -3.32
CA ASN A 100 -15.57 -6.78 -3.18
C ASN A 100 -14.74 -8.07 -3.37
N THR A 101 -13.66 -8.00 -4.14
CA THR A 101 -12.91 -9.20 -4.55
C THR A 101 -11.46 -9.16 -4.08
N LYS A 102 -10.75 -8.05 -4.29
CA LYS A 102 -9.31 -7.99 -4.01
C LYS A 102 -8.83 -6.58 -3.75
N VAL A 103 -8.10 -6.41 -2.64
CA VAL A 103 -7.13 -5.33 -2.46
C VAL A 103 -5.74 -5.92 -2.71
N HIS A 104 -4.97 -5.33 -3.62
CA HIS A 104 -3.64 -5.80 -3.98
C HIS A 104 -2.59 -4.76 -3.60
N VAL A 105 -1.72 -5.10 -2.64
CA VAL A 105 -0.58 -4.27 -2.25
C VAL A 105 0.68 -4.92 -2.78
N LYS A 106 1.37 -4.25 -3.72
CA LYS A 106 2.63 -4.73 -4.30
C LYS A 106 3.73 -3.70 -4.05
N THR A 107 4.71 -4.09 -3.26
CA THR A 107 5.83 -3.24 -2.82
C THR A 107 7.01 -4.12 -2.42
N GLN A 108 8.20 -3.53 -2.29
CA GLN A 108 9.35 -4.21 -1.68
C GLN A 108 9.21 -4.31 -0.15
N THR A 109 8.59 -3.31 0.47
CA THR A 109 8.35 -3.22 1.92
C THR A 109 6.96 -2.65 2.17
N ALA A 110 6.16 -3.34 2.97
CA ALA A 110 4.90 -2.86 3.51
C ALA A 110 5.05 -2.67 5.02
N LEU A 111 5.08 -1.42 5.48
CA LEU A 111 5.14 -1.07 6.90
C LEU A 111 3.74 -0.72 7.37
N ILE A 112 3.29 -1.34 8.47
CA ILE A 112 2.01 -1.07 9.11
C ILE A 112 2.31 -0.63 10.54
N GLU A 113 2.18 0.66 10.80
CA GLU A 113 2.31 1.24 12.14
C GLU A 113 0.90 1.47 12.70
N ALA A 114 0.45 0.55 13.55
CA ALA A 114 -0.86 0.61 14.18
C ALA A 114 -0.77 0.00 15.58
N ASP A 115 -1.55 0.54 16.52
CA ASP A 115 -1.66 -0.02 17.88
C ASP A 115 -2.22 -1.45 17.85
N ASN A 116 -3.14 -1.72 16.92
CA ASN A 116 -3.74 -3.03 16.72
C ASN A 116 -3.92 -3.33 15.22
N ALA A 117 -3.49 -4.50 14.79
CA ALA A 117 -3.82 -5.07 13.49
C ALA A 117 -4.72 -6.28 13.68
N HIS A 118 -5.89 -6.28 13.03
CA HIS A 118 -6.89 -7.33 13.18
C HIS A 118 -7.21 -7.97 11.83
N CYS A 119 -6.84 -9.24 11.67
CA CYS A 119 -7.20 -10.07 10.52
C CYS A 119 -8.31 -11.03 10.93
N THR A 120 -9.51 -10.85 10.39
CA THR A 120 -10.69 -11.71 10.69
C THR A 120 -10.68 -13.02 9.92
N GLY A 121 -10.04 -13.04 8.75
CA GLY A 121 -9.83 -14.23 7.93
C GLY A 121 -8.49 -14.91 8.22
N ASN A 122 -8.13 -15.85 7.36
CA ASN A 122 -6.83 -16.51 7.41
C ASN A 122 -5.71 -15.53 7.02
N LEU A 123 -4.58 -15.60 7.72
CA LEU A 123 -3.34 -14.93 7.33
C LEU A 123 -2.33 -15.97 6.85
N THR A 124 -1.99 -15.92 5.57
CA THR A 124 -0.92 -16.75 4.98
C THR A 124 0.35 -15.93 4.87
N VAL A 125 1.47 -16.46 5.37
CA VAL A 125 2.80 -15.88 5.25
C VAL A 125 3.71 -16.95 4.65
N ASP A 126 4.11 -16.75 3.39
CA ASP A 126 4.99 -17.71 2.69
C ASP A 126 6.44 -17.64 3.18
N GLY A 127 6.83 -16.48 3.73
CA GLY A 127 8.13 -16.26 4.35
C GLY A 127 8.13 -16.54 5.85
N LEU A 128 9.22 -16.13 6.52
CA LEU A 128 9.32 -16.18 7.97
C LEU A 128 8.35 -15.18 8.62
N LEU A 129 7.51 -15.67 9.53
CA LEU A 129 6.73 -14.84 10.44
C LEU A 129 7.49 -14.68 11.77
N THR A 130 7.83 -13.44 12.14
CA THR A 130 8.50 -13.11 13.41
C THR A 130 7.52 -12.42 14.35
N PHE A 131 7.46 -12.86 15.61
CA PHE A 131 6.66 -12.25 16.67
C PHE A 131 7.57 -11.79 17.82
N ASN A 132 7.70 -10.47 18.00
CA ASN A 132 8.55 -9.90 19.06
C ASN A 132 7.81 -9.73 20.39
N GLY A 133 6.49 -9.53 20.35
CA GLY A 133 5.63 -9.39 21.54
C GLY A 133 5.05 -10.70 22.07
N GLY A 134 5.49 -11.85 21.53
CA GLY A 134 4.90 -13.15 21.80
C GLY A 134 3.71 -13.49 20.89
N MET A 135 3.08 -14.64 21.16
CA MET A 135 1.97 -15.18 20.38
C MET A 135 0.95 -15.84 21.30
N GLN A 136 -0.33 -15.51 21.10
CA GLN A 136 -1.45 -16.19 21.72
C GLN A 136 -2.32 -16.81 20.63
N GLY A 137 -2.77 -18.04 20.85
CA GLY A 137 -3.66 -18.75 19.93
C GLY A 137 -4.81 -19.42 20.67
N LYS A 138 -5.91 -19.66 19.95
CA LYS A 138 -7.03 -20.49 20.40
C LYS A 138 -7.52 -21.34 19.23
N GLY A 139 -8.08 -22.51 19.52
CA GLY A 139 -8.79 -23.30 18.51
C GLY A 139 -9.96 -22.51 17.91
N GLY A 140 -10.36 -22.88 16.69
CA GLY A 140 -11.53 -22.29 16.04
C GLY A 140 -12.84 -22.61 16.79
N ALA A 141 -13.95 -22.03 16.34
CA ALA A 141 -15.26 -22.24 16.98
C ALA A 141 -15.67 -23.73 17.07
N GLY A 142 -15.23 -24.57 16.13
CA GLY A 142 -15.44 -26.02 16.15
C GLY A 142 -14.50 -26.80 17.07
N GLY A 143 -13.68 -26.12 17.88
CA GLY A 143 -12.59 -26.75 18.65
C GLY A 143 -11.35 -27.03 17.82
N GLY A 144 -10.43 -27.81 18.39
CA GLY A 144 -9.18 -28.20 17.75
C GLY A 144 -7.95 -27.45 18.29
N PRO A 145 -6.75 -27.80 17.78
CA PRO A 145 -5.51 -27.20 18.23
C PRO A 145 -5.43 -25.72 17.87
N ALA A 146 -4.87 -24.92 18.77
CA ALA A 146 -4.56 -23.51 18.50
C ALA A 146 -3.40 -23.35 17.49
N MET A 147 -2.57 -24.39 17.35
CA MET A 147 -1.41 -24.41 16.46
C MET A 147 -1.19 -25.83 15.93
N ILE A 148 -0.94 -25.96 14.63
CA ILE A 148 -0.49 -27.19 13.99
C ILE A 148 0.80 -26.87 13.25
N VAL A 149 1.88 -27.58 13.56
CA VAL A 149 3.18 -27.42 12.90
C VAL A 149 3.44 -28.67 12.06
N SER A 150 3.63 -28.50 10.75
CA SER A 150 4.11 -29.57 9.87
C SER A 150 5.62 -29.45 9.74
N GLY A 151 6.35 -30.20 10.57
CA GLY A 151 7.80 -30.08 10.74
C GLY A 151 8.19 -30.07 12.22
N GLY A 152 9.46 -29.78 12.50
CA GLY A 152 9.95 -29.58 13.86
C GLY A 152 9.75 -28.14 14.35
N ALA A 153 9.71 -27.96 15.66
CA ALA A 153 9.84 -26.67 16.33
C ALA A 153 11.03 -26.72 17.28
N ALA A 154 11.90 -25.72 17.21
CA ALA A 154 13.05 -25.58 18.10
C ALA A 154 12.75 -24.51 19.16
N PHE A 155 12.88 -24.90 20.42
CA PHE A 155 12.74 -24.01 21.56
C PHE A 155 14.10 -23.91 22.26
N SER A 156 14.59 -22.70 22.49
CA SER A 156 15.86 -22.48 23.20
C SER A 156 15.71 -22.61 24.71
N GLU A 157 14.48 -22.51 25.20
CA GLU A 157 14.10 -22.59 26.60
C GLU A 157 13.04 -23.68 26.81
N ASP A 158 12.66 -23.89 28.07
CA ASP A 158 11.66 -24.88 28.43
C ASP A 158 10.28 -24.60 27.80
N VAL A 159 9.57 -25.68 27.50
CA VAL A 159 8.17 -25.65 27.07
C VAL A 159 7.32 -26.09 28.24
N VAL A 160 6.37 -25.27 28.67
CA VAL A 160 5.42 -25.65 29.73
C VAL A 160 4.09 -26.03 29.10
N ALA A 161 3.74 -27.31 29.17
CA ALA A 161 2.48 -27.84 28.66
C ALA A 161 1.55 -28.19 29.82
N ALA A 162 0.38 -27.53 29.90
CA ALA A 162 -0.58 -27.73 30.99
C ALA A 162 0.05 -27.61 32.41
N GLY A 163 0.97 -26.66 32.58
CA GLY A 163 1.70 -26.44 33.84
C GLY A 163 2.86 -27.42 34.09
N THR A 164 3.12 -28.35 33.17
CA THR A 164 4.22 -29.33 33.27
C THR A 164 5.38 -28.91 32.37
N SER A 165 6.57 -28.77 32.95
CA SER A 165 7.83 -28.52 32.24
C SER A 165 8.20 -29.70 31.35
N VAL A 166 8.44 -29.47 30.06
CA VAL A 166 8.85 -30.52 29.13
C VAL A 166 10.27 -30.99 29.45
N HIS A 167 11.19 -30.07 29.76
CA HIS A 167 12.57 -30.44 30.09
C HIS A 167 12.75 -30.93 31.54
N GLY A 168 11.99 -30.37 32.49
CA GLY A 168 12.19 -30.55 33.92
C GLY A 168 11.22 -31.50 34.62
N HIS A 169 10.23 -32.08 33.92
CA HIS A 169 9.36 -33.09 34.54
C HIS A 169 10.14 -34.37 34.86
N GLY A 170 9.61 -35.18 35.78
CA GLY A 170 10.17 -36.48 36.10
C GLY A 170 9.05 -37.50 36.30
N HIS A 171 9.38 -38.77 36.16
CA HIS A 171 8.44 -39.87 36.37
C HIS A 171 8.59 -40.49 37.76
N ILE A 172 7.61 -41.30 38.15
CA ILE A 172 7.69 -42.19 39.31
C ILE A 172 7.81 -43.61 38.78
N GLU A 173 8.75 -44.39 39.30
CA GLU A 173 8.91 -45.78 38.87
C GLU A 173 7.81 -46.69 39.42
N GLN A 174 7.55 -47.79 38.71
CA GLN A 174 6.46 -48.71 39.06
C GLN A 174 6.81 -49.63 40.24
N GLY A 175 8.09 -49.70 40.66
CA GLY A 175 8.56 -50.57 41.73
C GLY A 175 8.24 -50.04 43.12
N ASP A 176 9.21 -49.37 43.74
CA ASP A 176 9.08 -48.79 45.09
C ASP A 176 8.40 -47.41 45.11
N GLY A 177 8.04 -46.86 43.95
CA GLY A 177 7.43 -45.55 43.81
C GLY A 177 8.42 -44.38 44.00
N ALA A 178 9.72 -44.62 43.89
CA ALA A 178 10.70 -43.55 43.89
C ALA A 178 10.64 -42.71 42.59
N ARG A 179 11.13 -41.47 42.67
CA ARG A 179 11.27 -40.63 41.47
C ARG A 179 12.46 -41.13 40.65
N VAL A 180 12.25 -41.26 39.35
CA VAL A 180 13.36 -41.45 38.40
C VAL A 180 14.02 -40.11 38.07
N SER A 181 15.21 -40.18 37.47
CA SER A 181 15.90 -38.99 36.97
C SER A 181 15.05 -38.24 35.95
N ASN A 182 15.27 -36.93 35.85
CA ASN A 182 14.71 -36.11 34.77
C ASN A 182 15.12 -36.65 33.39
N PRO A 183 14.39 -36.29 32.32
CA PRO A 183 14.83 -36.51 30.95
C PRO A 183 16.30 -36.10 30.79
N VAL A 184 17.11 -37.02 30.27
CA VAL A 184 18.49 -36.72 29.87
C VAL A 184 18.47 -36.04 28.51
N ALA A 185 19.30 -35.01 28.38
CA ALA A 185 19.53 -34.28 27.13
C ALA A 185 20.26 -35.14 26.09
#